data_AF-A0AAV9DA31-F1
#
_entry.id   AF-A0AAV9DA31-F1
#
_cell.length_a   1.000
_cell.length_b   1.000
_cell.length_c   1.000
_cell.angle_alpha   90.00
_cell.angle_beta   90.00
_cell.angle_gamma   90.00
#
_symmetry.space_group_name_H-M   'P 1'
#
loop_
_entity.id
_entity.type
_entity.pdbx_description
1 polymer ?
#
loop_
_entity_poly.entity_id
_entity_poly.type
_entity_poly.pdbx_seq_one_letter_code
_entity_poly.pdbx_strand_id
1 'polypeptide(L)'
;MGATLLDGVVVETNAMVAAGALLRQDTRIPSGEVWGGNPARFLRKLTDEEMKFFVESATNYSNLAQVHASENAKNFDEIEFEKVLRKKFANHNEDYDSMLGLSVKFLPSWSFQTHVEGKITETFAMSLLR
;
A
#
# COMPACT_ATOMS: atom_id res chain seq x y z
N MET A 1 2.08 -10.26 -13.79
CA MET A 1 2.14 -11.62 -14.39
C MET A 1 0.93 -11.81 -15.31
N GLY A 2 1.07 -12.51 -16.45
CA GLY A 2 0.04 -12.58 -17.50
C GLY A 2 -0.69 -13.92 -17.60
N ALA A 3 -1.53 -14.25 -16.61
CA ALA A 3 -2.49 -15.35 -16.75
C ALA A 3 -3.76 -14.84 -17.45
N THR A 4 -4.38 -15.68 -18.29
CA THR A 4 -5.58 -15.33 -19.05
C THR A 4 -6.70 -16.31 -18.72
N LEU A 5 -7.85 -15.77 -18.31
CA LEU A 5 -9.06 -16.52 -17.99
C LEU A 5 -10.11 -16.25 -19.06
N LEU A 6 -10.68 -17.30 -19.65
CA LEU A 6 -11.85 -17.18 -20.53
C LEU A 6 -13.16 -17.18 -19.71
N ASP A 7 -14.29 -17.03 -20.40
CA ASP A 7 -15.61 -16.87 -19.79
C ASP A 7 -16.04 -18.08 -18.94
N GLY A 8 -16.77 -17.83 -17.86
CA GLY A 8 -17.31 -18.89 -17.00
C GLY A 8 -16.28 -19.61 -16.14
N VAL A 9 -15.01 -19.19 -16.14
CA VAL A 9 -13.98 -19.76 -15.28
C VAL A 9 -14.29 -19.47 -13.81
N VAL A 10 -14.22 -20.51 -12.98
CA VAL A 10 -14.38 -20.42 -11.53
C VAL A 10 -13.08 -20.86 -10.86
N VAL A 11 -12.44 -19.95 -10.14
CA VAL A 11 -11.26 -20.23 -9.32
C VAL A 11 -11.69 -20.31 -7.86
N GLU A 12 -11.60 -21.50 -7.27
CA GLU A 12 -12.00 -21.68 -5.88
C GLU A 12 -11.00 -21.10 -4.87
N THR A 13 -11.42 -21.05 -3.61
CA THR A 13 -10.61 -20.54 -2.50
C THR A 13 -9.26 -21.24 -2.44
N ASN A 14 -8.19 -20.46 -2.24
CA ASN A 14 -6.82 -20.94 -2.16
C ASN A 14 -6.39 -21.76 -3.38
N ALA A 15 -6.90 -21.48 -4.58
CA ALA A 15 -6.36 -22.01 -5.82
C ALA A 15 -5.37 -21.01 -6.45
N MET A 16 -4.39 -21.52 -7.19
CA MET A 16 -3.36 -20.71 -7.84
C MET A 16 -3.31 -20.96 -9.35
N VAL A 17 -3.28 -19.86 -10.10
CA VAL A 17 -3.05 -19.87 -11.55
C VAL A 17 -1.64 -19.40 -11.83
N ALA A 18 -0.81 -20.27 -12.39
CA ALA A 18 0.58 -19.98 -12.67
C ALA A 18 0.75 -18.91 -13.77
N ALA A 19 1.93 -18.30 -13.82
CA ALA A 19 2.28 -17.33 -14.84
C ALA A 19 2.10 -17.91 -16.26
N GLY A 20 1.50 -17.13 -17.17
CA GLY A 20 1.31 -17.54 -18.56
C GLY A 20 0.25 -18.62 -18.78
N ALA A 21 -0.53 -18.97 -17.76
CA ALA A 21 -1.59 -19.96 -17.91
C ALA A 21 -2.78 -19.42 -18.72
N LEU A 22 -3.37 -20.27 -19.57
CA LEU A 22 -4.61 -19.98 -20.30
C LEU A 22 -5.73 -20.93 -19.86
N LEU A 23 -6.69 -20.42 -19.09
CA LEU A 23 -7.86 -21.18 -18.64
C LEU A 23 -8.97 -21.11 -19.69
N ARG A 24 -9.48 -22.29 -20.09
CA ARG A 24 -10.56 -22.40 -21.08
C ARG A 24 -11.92 -22.05 -20.46
N GLN A 25 -12.90 -21.81 -21.32
CA GLN A 25 -14.27 -21.52 -20.89
C GLN A 25 -14.81 -22.61 -19.95
N ASP A 26 -15.61 -22.18 -18.97
CA ASP A 26 -16.26 -23.03 -17.96
C ASP A 26 -15.31 -23.92 -17.14
N THR A 27 -14.02 -23.59 -17.10
CA THR A 27 -13.04 -24.35 -16.29
C THR A 27 -13.22 -24.01 -14.82
N ARG A 28 -13.47 -25.03 -13.99
CA ARG A 28 -13.49 -24.90 -12.53
C ARG A 28 -12.18 -25.43 -11.94
N ILE A 29 -11.43 -24.56 -11.27
CA ILE A 29 -10.22 -24.94 -10.53
C ILE A 29 -10.60 -25.26 -9.08
N PRO A 30 -10.37 -26.48 -8.59
CA PRO A 30 -10.61 -26.86 -7.20
C PRO A 30 -9.72 -26.12 -6.21
N SER A 31 -10.21 -25.97 -4.97
CA SER A 31 -9.45 -25.40 -3.85
C SER A 31 -8.12 -26.10 -3.61
N GLY A 32 -7.09 -25.31 -3.30
CA GLY A 32 -5.76 -25.82 -2.96
C GLY A 32 -4.98 -26.39 -4.14
N GLU A 33 -5.37 -26.10 -5.38
CA GLU A 33 -4.68 -26.59 -6.59
C GLU A 33 -3.89 -25.49 -7.30
N VAL A 34 -2.75 -25.87 -7.87
CA VAL A 34 -1.97 -25.05 -8.79
C VAL A 34 -2.23 -25.53 -10.21
N TRP A 35 -2.67 -24.62 -11.08
CA TRP A 35 -2.92 -24.86 -12.48
C TRP A 35 -2.00 -24.00 -13.35
N GLY A 36 -1.48 -24.56 -14.44
CA GLY A 36 -0.57 -23.83 -15.33
C GLY A 36 -0.51 -24.39 -16.75
N GLY A 37 0.09 -23.62 -17.65
CA GLY A 37 0.25 -23.97 -19.07
C GLY A 37 -0.81 -23.37 -19.99
N ASN A 38 -0.63 -23.59 -21.29
CA ASN A 38 -1.55 -23.16 -22.34
C ASN A 38 -1.86 -24.36 -23.27
N PRO A 39 -3.01 -25.04 -23.09
CA PRO A 39 -4.08 -24.76 -22.13
C PRO A 39 -3.72 -25.17 -20.70
N ALA A 40 -4.30 -24.49 -19.71
CA ALA A 40 -4.03 -24.73 -18.30
C ALA A 40 -4.48 -26.12 -17.86
N ARG A 41 -3.63 -26.79 -17.09
CA ARG A 41 -3.85 -28.11 -16.49
C ARG A 41 -3.40 -28.12 -15.04
N PHE A 42 -3.96 -29.04 -14.26
CA PHE A 42 -3.50 -29.33 -12.91
C PHE A 42 -2.01 -29.67 -12.91
N LEU A 43 -1.24 -29.01 -12.05
CA LEU A 43 0.18 -29.27 -11.86
C LEU A 43 0.43 -30.01 -10.55
N ARG A 44 -0.06 -29.44 -9.44
CA ARG A 44 0.14 -29.98 -8.09
C ARG A 44 -0.84 -29.35 -7.10
N LYS A 45 -0.89 -29.90 -5.89
CA LYS A 45 -1.54 -29.27 -4.74
C LYS A 45 -0.63 -28.19 -4.12
N LEU A 46 -1.25 -27.17 -3.53
CA LEU A 46 -0.58 -26.14 -2.74
C LEU A 46 -0.21 -26.69 -1.36
N THR A 47 0.88 -26.18 -0.79
CA THR A 47 1.25 -26.45 0.60
C THR A 47 0.57 -25.45 1.54
N ASP A 48 0.52 -25.78 2.83
CA ASP A 48 -0.07 -24.91 3.84
C ASP A 48 0.70 -23.59 4.00
N GLU A 49 2.02 -23.62 3.79
CA GLU A 49 2.86 -22.42 3.80
C GLU A 49 2.52 -21.49 2.63
N GLU A 50 2.32 -22.04 1.43
CA GLU A 50 1.92 -21.26 0.25
C GLU A 50 0.54 -20.62 0.44
N MET A 51 -0.40 -21.34 1.05
CA MET A 51 -1.73 -20.80 1.36
C MET A 51 -1.66 -19.66 2.38
N LYS A 52 -0.82 -19.77 3.41
CA LYS A 52 -0.59 -18.67 4.38
C LYS A 52 0.04 -17.45 3.71
N PHE A 53 0.98 -17.67 2.80
CA PHE A 53 1.64 -16.60 2.07
C PHE A 53 0.68 -15.75 1.24
N PHE A 54 -0.43 -16.31 0.74
CA PHE A 54 -1.44 -15.52 0.02
C PHE A 54 -2.10 -14.44 0.88
N VAL A 55 -2.42 -14.77 2.14
CA VAL A 55 -3.06 -13.83 3.08
C VAL A 55 -2.08 -12.71 3.46
N GLU A 56 -0.83 -13.08 3.75
CA GLU A 56 0.23 -12.12 4.07
C GLU A 56 0.49 -11.20 2.87
N SER A 57 0.63 -11.77 1.68
CA SER A 57 0.84 -11.01 0.44
C SER A 57 -0.31 -10.04 0.17
N ALA A 58 -1.56 -10.47 0.30
CA ALA A 58 -2.72 -9.60 0.10
C ALA A 58 -2.71 -8.40 1.07
N THR A 59 -2.33 -8.63 2.32
CA THR A 59 -2.20 -7.58 3.33
C THR A 59 -1.09 -6.60 2.97
N ASN A 60 0.09 -7.12 2.60
CA ASN A 60 1.25 -6.32 2.21
C ASN A 60 0.95 -5.44 0.99
N TYR A 61 0.32 -5.99 -0.05
CA TYR A 61 -0.07 -5.22 -1.23
C TYR A 61 -1.15 -4.18 -0.93
N SER A 62 -2.08 -4.47 -0.02
CA SER A 62 -3.10 -3.49 0.39
C SER A 62 -2.47 -2.30 1.12
N ASN A 63 -1.53 -2.55 2.03
CA ASN A 63 -0.80 -1.50 2.73
C ASN A 63 0.05 -0.66 1.77
N LEU A 64 0.77 -1.32 0.85
CA LEU A 64 1.56 -0.66 -0.17
C LEU A 64 0.69 0.21 -1.09
N ALA A 65 -0.48 -0.28 -1.49
CA ALA A 65 -1.43 0.48 -2.30
C ALA A 65 -1.92 1.74 -1.58
N GLN A 66 -2.14 1.70 -0.26
CA GLN A 66 -2.51 2.88 0.53
C GLN A 66 -1.40 3.93 0.55
N VAL A 67 -0.14 3.51 0.73
CA VAL A 67 1.02 4.42 0.68
C VAL A 67 1.16 5.06 -0.68
N HIS A 68 1.00 4.29 -1.77
CA HIS A 68 1.04 4.86 -3.11
C HIS A 68 -0.15 5.76 -3.41
N ALA A 69 -1.33 5.45 -2.91
CA ALA A 69 -2.51 6.28 -3.07
C ALA A 69 -2.34 7.65 -2.40
N SER A 70 -1.79 7.69 -1.18
CA SER A 70 -1.54 8.95 -0.49
C SER A 70 -0.44 9.77 -1.14
N GLU A 71 0.64 9.14 -1.62
CA GLU A 71 1.71 9.84 -2.34
C GLU A 71 1.24 10.41 -3.68
N ASN A 72 0.50 9.62 -4.47
CA ASN A 72 0.04 10.02 -5.80
C ASN A 72 -1.10 11.03 -5.76
N ALA A 73 -1.78 11.21 -4.62
CA ALA A 73 -2.86 12.16 -4.45
C ALA A 73 -2.39 13.58 -4.06
N LYS A 74 -1.08 13.78 -3.82
CA LYS A 74 -0.52 15.07 -3.39
C LYS A 74 -0.61 16.14 -4.47
N ASN A 75 -0.81 17.38 -4.04
CA ASN A 75 -0.78 18.53 -4.94
C ASN A 75 0.67 18.97 -5.23
N PHE A 76 0.86 19.75 -6.30
CA PHE A 76 2.18 20.26 -6.69
C PHE A 76 2.89 21.01 -5.56
N ASP A 77 2.19 21.90 -4.85
CA ASP A 77 2.78 22.70 -3.78
C ASP A 77 3.26 21.84 -2.61
N GLU A 78 2.49 20.80 -2.24
CA GLU A 78 2.87 19.83 -1.21
C GLU A 78 4.09 19.02 -1.63
N ILE A 79 4.16 18.59 -2.89
CA ILE A 79 5.30 17.85 -3.45
C ILE A 79 6.57 18.71 -3.42
N GLU A 80 6.49 19.98 -3.83
CA GLU A 80 7.65 20.88 -3.81
C GLU A 80 8.09 21.18 -2.38
N PHE A 81 7.16 21.40 -1.46
CA PHE A 81 7.47 21.57 -0.05
C PHE A 81 8.18 20.34 0.53
N GLU A 82 7.66 19.14 0.28
CA GLU A 82 8.29 17.89 0.73
C GLU A 82 9.68 17.66 0.13
N LYS A 83 9.89 17.98 -1.15
CA LYS A 83 11.22 17.90 -1.77
C LYS A 83 12.23 18.82 -1.09
N VAL A 84 11.82 20.06 -0.78
CA VAL A 84 12.66 21.02 -0.05
C VAL A 84 12.99 20.50 1.34
N LEU A 85 11.99 19.96 2.06
CA LEU A 85 12.22 19.33 3.37
C LEU A 85 13.19 18.15 3.26
N ARG A 86 12.98 17.21 2.35
CA ARG A 86 13.87 16.06 2.14
C ARG A 86 15.31 16.52 1.87
N LYS A 87 15.50 17.54 1.03
CA LYS A 87 16.83 18.10 0.74
C LYS A 87 17.48 18.75 1.97
N LYS A 88 16.68 19.44 2.81
CA LYS A 88 17.16 20.09 4.03
C LYS A 88 17.62 19.07 5.07
N PHE A 89 16.87 17.98 5.25
CA PHE A 89 17.16 16.95 6.26
C PHE A 89 18.08 15.82 5.77
N ALA A 90 18.37 15.72 4.47
CA ALA A 90 19.25 14.69 3.92
C ALA A 90 20.69 14.70 4.46
N ASN A 91 21.15 15.82 5.02
CA ASN A 91 22.51 15.99 5.56
C ASN A 91 22.56 15.98 7.10
N HIS A 92 21.45 15.74 7.79
CA HIS A 92 21.45 15.64 9.26
C HIS A 92 22.00 14.26 9.65
N ASN A 93 23.21 14.23 10.20
CA ASN A 93 23.74 13.05 10.90
C ASN A 93 23.10 12.94 12.30
N GLU A 94 23.03 11.74 12.87
CA GLU A 94 22.44 11.48 14.21
C GLU A 94 23.07 12.36 15.32
N ASP A 95 24.36 12.68 15.14
CA ASP A 95 25.11 13.62 15.99
C ASP A 95 24.64 15.08 15.89
N TYR A 96 24.16 15.52 14.71
CA TYR A 96 23.69 16.89 14.45
C TYR A 96 22.35 17.17 15.15
N ASP A 97 21.43 16.21 15.12
CA ASP A 97 20.14 16.30 15.82
C ASP A 97 20.31 16.28 17.35
N SER A 98 21.31 15.54 17.84
CA SER A 98 21.68 15.47 19.26
C SER A 98 22.28 16.77 19.79
N MET A 99 23.13 17.44 18.99
CA MET A 99 23.80 18.69 19.37
C MET A 99 22.84 19.90 19.41
N LEU A 100 21.74 19.84 18.66
CA LEU A 100 20.68 20.87 18.68
C LEU A 100 19.65 20.69 19.80
N GLY A 101 19.71 19.59 20.56
CA GLY A 101 18.73 19.29 21.62
C GLY A 101 17.30 19.06 21.11
N LEU A 102 17.14 18.85 19.80
CA LEU A 102 15.85 18.58 19.17
C LEU A 102 15.60 17.07 19.19
N SER A 103 15.06 16.55 20.29
CA SER A 103 14.47 15.20 20.27
C SER A 103 13.34 15.21 19.23
N VAL A 104 13.46 14.42 18.16
CA VAL A 104 12.42 14.27 17.15
C VAL A 104 11.18 13.64 17.80
N LYS A 105 10.33 14.49 18.40
CA LYS A 105 8.91 14.17 18.54
C LYS A 105 8.39 14.23 17.11
N PHE A 106 8.20 13.05 16.51
CA PHE A 106 7.36 12.88 15.33
C PHE A 106 6.18 13.84 15.45
N LEU A 107 6.05 14.76 14.50
CA LEU A 107 4.94 15.71 14.46
C LEU A 107 3.64 14.90 14.66
N PRO A 108 2.77 15.27 15.63
CA PRO A 108 1.50 14.59 15.77
C PRO A 108 0.79 14.71 14.42
N SER A 109 0.27 13.59 13.90
CA SER A 109 -0.51 13.57 12.67
C SER A 109 -1.54 14.70 12.73
N TRP A 110 -1.36 15.72 11.91
CA TRP A 110 -2.35 16.78 11.75
C TRP A 110 -3.59 16.15 11.13
N SER A 111 -4.52 15.71 11.97
CA SER A 111 -5.89 15.42 11.57
C SER A 111 -6.56 16.76 11.26
N PHE A 112 -6.53 17.16 9.99
CA PHE A 112 -7.41 18.21 9.49
C PHE A 112 -8.86 17.75 9.66
N GLN A 113 -9.52 18.21 10.70
CA GLN A 113 -10.95 17.99 10.89
C GLN A 113 -11.67 19.13 10.17
N THR A 114 -12.14 18.88 8.96
CA THR A 114 -12.97 19.83 8.21
C THR A 114 -14.34 19.91 8.89
N HIS A 115 -14.56 20.97 9.69
CA HIS A 115 -15.91 21.32 10.14
C HIS A 115 -16.53 22.26 9.11
N VAL A 116 -17.57 21.78 8.44
CA VAL A 116 -18.36 22.53 7.48
C VAL A 116 -19.33 23.41 8.25
N GLU A 117 -19.00 24.68 8.46
CA GLU A 117 -19.96 25.79 8.44
C GLU A 117 -19.24 27.15 8.57
N GLY A 118 -19.64 28.09 7.71
CA GLY A 118 -18.89 29.29 7.39
C GLY A 118 -18.70 30.27 8.55
N LYS A 119 -17.43 30.65 8.76
CA LYS A 119 -16.91 32.02 8.93
C LYS A 119 -15.45 31.92 9.32
N ILE A 120 -14.55 32.31 8.42
CA ILE A 120 -13.12 32.44 8.71
C ILE A 120 -12.96 33.76 9.48
N THR A 121 -12.78 33.68 10.79
CA THR A 121 -12.17 34.75 11.57
C THR A 121 -10.84 34.22 12.09
N GLU A 122 -9.75 34.66 11.48
CA GLU A 122 -8.40 34.51 12.02
C GLU A 122 -8.38 35.11 13.42
N THR A 123 -8.17 34.27 14.43
CA THR A 123 -7.77 34.74 15.77
C THR A 123 -6.50 34.01 16.13
N PHE A 124 -5.37 34.69 15.91
CA PHE A 124 -4.07 34.31 16.45
C PHE A 124 -4.15 34.42 17.99
N ALA A 125 -4.18 33.28 18.67
CA ALA A 125 -3.96 33.23 20.12
C ALA A 125 -2.56 32.64 20.38
N MET A 126 -1.57 33.54 20.51
CA MET A 126 -0.28 33.23 21.13
C MET A 126 -0.48 33.02 22.63
N SER A 127 -0.72 31.78 23.05
CA SER A 127 -0.64 31.42 24.47
C SER A 127 0.81 31.11 24.84
N LEU A 128 1.49 32.14 25.34
CA LEU A 128 2.65 32.01 26.22
C LEU A 128 2.22 31.39 27.57
N LEU A 129 3.19 30.75 28.25
CA LEU A 129 3.18 30.14 29.60
C LEU A 129 2.85 28.63 29.58
N ARG A 130 3.64 27.74 30.18
CA ARG A 130 4.71 27.86 31.20
C ARG A 130 5.60 26.62 31.15
#